data_AF-A0A1Y4BXM8-F1
#
_entry.id   AF-A0A1Y4BXM8-F1
#
_cell.length_a   1.000
_cell.length_b   1.000
_cell.length_c   1.000
_cell.angle_alpha   90.00
_cell.angle_beta   90.00
_cell.angle_gamma   90.00
#
_symmetry.space_group_name_H-M   'P 1'
#
loop_
_entity.id
_entity.type
_entity.pdbx_description
1 polymer ?
#
loop_
_entity_poly.entity_id
_entity_poly.type
_entity_poly.pdbx_seq_one_letter_code
_entity_poly.pdbx_strand_id
1 'polypeptide(L)'
;MLLSKQQRYVLDVLRRLGCARKNQLDALLKARFFPPEKAVPPGFLDAMLRQFRCGDVKVRRQGDVIFLPEKAPDARLLEAIDVMLELSGAVPSDFWAEAKGAVLLRFSVAGRRISLFAVLHAGDLIGPDARSPPAVSRAERVVVLLSGGGPPPALSIPNTVFYALRQKDGSHRFFAREGN
;
A
#
# COMPACT_ATOMS: atom_id res chain seq x y z
N MET A 1 -25.69 -2.55 -13.19
CA MET A 1 -24.55 -3.12 -13.96
C MET A 1 -24.06 -4.38 -13.26
N LEU A 2 -23.99 -5.52 -13.94
CA LEU A 2 -23.37 -6.72 -13.35
C LEU A 2 -21.85 -6.56 -13.43
N LEU A 3 -21.18 -6.50 -12.28
CA LEU A 3 -19.73 -6.34 -12.23
C LEU A 3 -19.00 -7.64 -12.56
N SER A 4 -17.99 -7.57 -13.43
CA SER A 4 -17.05 -8.68 -13.68
C SER A 4 -16.23 -9.01 -12.43
N LYS A 5 -15.58 -10.18 -12.41
CA LYS A 5 -14.70 -10.56 -11.29
C LYS A 5 -13.57 -9.55 -11.08
N GLN A 6 -12.96 -9.07 -12.16
CA GLN A 6 -11.90 -8.05 -12.12
C GLN A 6 -12.42 -6.71 -11.59
N GLN A 7 -13.62 -6.29 -12.04
CA GLN A 7 -14.25 -5.05 -11.58
C GLN A 7 -14.56 -5.08 -10.09
N ARG A 8 -15.12 -6.19 -9.60
CA ARG A 8 -15.37 -6.38 -8.16
C ARG A 8 -14.07 -6.31 -7.36
N TYR A 9 -13.00 -6.92 -7.86
CA TYR A 9 -11.70 -6.90 -7.21
C TYR A 9 -11.13 -5.48 -7.11
N VAL A 10 -11.14 -4.68 -8.19
CA VAL A 10 -10.67 -3.29 -8.14
C VAL A 10 -11.45 -2.46 -7.13
N LEU A 11 -12.78 -2.61 -7.09
CA LEU A 11 -13.60 -1.90 -6.10
C LEU A 11 -13.32 -2.35 -4.68
N ASP A 12 -13.07 -3.64 -4.45
CA ASP A 12 -12.68 -4.16 -3.13
C ASP A 12 -11.34 -3.58 -2.66
N VAL A 13 -10.34 -3.55 -3.55
CA VAL A 13 -9.04 -2.90 -3.31
C VAL A 13 -9.23 -1.44 -2.93
N LEU A 14 -10.01 -0.69 -3.71
CA LEU A 14 -10.30 0.73 -3.45
C LEU A 14 -11.10 0.94 -2.16
N ARG A 15 -11.97 0.02 -1.75
CA ARG A 15 -12.68 0.12 -0.45
C ARG A 15 -11.73 -0.06 0.73
N ARG A 16 -10.85 -1.06 0.64
CA ARG A 16 -9.84 -1.39 1.67
C ARG A 16 -8.78 -0.29 1.79
N LEU A 17 -8.32 0.26 0.68
CA LEU A 17 -7.23 1.24 0.65
C LEU A 17 -7.73 2.69 0.61
N GLY A 18 -8.91 2.95 0.06
CA GLY A 18 -9.43 4.29 -0.21
C GLY A 18 -8.90 4.93 -1.49
N CYS A 19 -7.60 4.77 -1.76
CA CYS A 19 -6.96 5.24 -2.97
C CYS A 19 -5.85 4.29 -3.43
N ALA A 20 -5.53 4.33 -4.73
CA ALA A 20 -4.37 3.66 -5.31
C ALA A 20 -3.97 4.36 -6.61
N ARG A 21 -2.69 4.26 -6.99
CA ARG A 21 -2.23 4.67 -8.32
C ARG A 21 -2.63 3.62 -9.37
N LYS A 22 -2.71 4.06 -10.62
CA LYS A 22 -3.03 3.20 -11.76
C LYS A 22 -2.08 1.99 -11.86
N ASN A 23 -0.77 2.23 -11.77
CA ASN A 23 0.25 1.18 -11.83
C ASN A 23 0.13 0.18 -10.67
N GLN A 24 -0.25 0.63 -9.48
CA GLN A 24 -0.47 -0.23 -8.30
C GLN A 24 -1.67 -1.16 -8.52
N LEU A 25 -2.78 -0.63 -9.03
CA LEU A 25 -3.96 -1.43 -9.39
C LEU A 25 -3.67 -2.40 -10.54
N ASP A 26 -2.93 -1.96 -11.55
CA ASP A 26 -2.50 -2.81 -12.66
C ASP A 26 -1.62 -3.97 -12.17
N ALA A 27 -0.68 -3.72 -11.24
CA ALA A 27 0.16 -4.75 -10.66
C ALA A 27 -0.66 -5.81 -9.90
N LEU A 28 -1.57 -5.38 -9.02
CA LEU A 28 -2.46 -6.27 -8.27
C LEU A 28 -3.39 -7.07 -9.21
N LEU A 29 -3.97 -6.41 -10.22
CA LEU A 29 -4.80 -7.07 -11.22
C LEU A 29 -4.03 -8.11 -12.02
N LYS A 30 -2.84 -7.74 -12.51
CA LYS A 30 -1.94 -8.63 -13.25
C LYS A 30 -1.67 -9.88 -12.44
N ALA A 31 -1.16 -9.69 -11.22
CA ALA A 31 -0.76 -10.79 -10.35
C ALA A 31 -1.93 -11.72 -9.97
N ARG A 32 -3.16 -11.18 -9.90
CA ARG A 32 -4.35 -11.96 -9.49
C ARG A 32 -5.04 -12.70 -10.63
N PHE A 33 -5.12 -12.11 -11.82
CA PHE A 33 -6.00 -12.60 -12.90
C PHE A 33 -5.28 -12.98 -14.19
N PHE A 34 -4.01 -12.59 -14.34
CA PHE A 34 -3.26 -12.85 -15.57
C PHE A 34 -2.11 -13.82 -15.26
N PRO A 35 -1.85 -14.79 -16.14
CA PRO A 35 -0.68 -15.65 -15.97
C PRO A 35 0.60 -14.80 -16.15
N PRO A 36 1.72 -15.17 -15.49
CA PRO A 36 2.95 -14.38 -15.48
C PRO A 36 3.46 -13.99 -16.87
N GLU A 37 3.25 -14.85 -17.86
CA GLU A 37 3.71 -14.73 -19.23
C GLU A 37 2.83 -13.81 -20.10
N LYS A 38 1.63 -13.45 -19.64
CA LYS A 38 0.71 -12.58 -20.38
C LYS A 38 0.74 -11.15 -19.85
N ALA A 39 0.88 -10.20 -20.76
CA ALA A 39 0.65 -8.80 -20.47
C ALA A 39 -0.84 -8.55 -20.19
N VAL A 40 -1.12 -7.63 -19.27
CA VAL A 40 -2.47 -7.06 -19.13
C VAL A 40 -2.79 -6.30 -20.41
N PRO A 41 -3.99 -6.46 -21.00
CA PRO A 41 -4.35 -5.73 -22.21
C PRO A 41 -4.18 -4.22 -22.00
N PRO A 42 -3.63 -3.49 -22.99
CA PRO A 42 -3.44 -2.05 -22.87
C PRO A 42 -4.79 -1.36 -22.67
N GLY A 43 -4.85 -0.43 -21.72
CA GLY A 43 -6.07 0.30 -21.39
C GLY A 43 -7.15 -0.52 -20.69
N PHE A 44 -6.87 -1.76 -20.25
CA PHE A 44 -7.85 -2.62 -19.56
C PHE A 44 -8.43 -1.94 -18.32
N LEU A 45 -7.56 -1.40 -17.45
CA LEU A 45 -8.00 -0.66 -16.28
C LEU A 45 -8.74 0.64 -16.66
N ASP A 46 -8.29 1.37 -17.69
CA ASP A 46 -8.98 2.58 -18.15
C ASP A 46 -10.41 2.28 -18.64
N ALA A 47 -10.59 1.17 -19.36
CA ALA A 47 -11.89 0.71 -19.82
C ALA A 47 -12.81 0.35 -18.63
N MET A 48 -12.28 -0.33 -17.62
CA MET A 48 -13.01 -0.63 -16.38
C MET A 48 -13.42 0.65 -15.63
N LEU A 49 -12.51 1.61 -15.47
CA LEU A 49 -12.80 2.89 -14.82
C LEU A 49 -13.85 3.69 -15.60
N ARG A 50 -13.83 3.65 -16.94
CA ARG A 50 -14.88 4.25 -17.78
C ARG A 50 -16.24 3.60 -17.53
N GLN A 51 -16.27 2.27 -17.42
CA GLN A 51 -17.50 1.53 -17.11
C GLN A 51 -18.03 1.88 -15.72
N PHE A 52 -17.17 2.05 -14.71
CA PHE A 52 -17.59 2.52 -13.39
C PHE A 52 -18.30 3.88 -13.44
N ARG A 53 -17.73 4.83 -14.19
CA ARG A 53 -18.34 6.15 -14.38
C ARG A 53 -19.71 6.09 -15.05
N CYS A 54 -19.90 5.21 -16.02
CA CYS A 54 -21.20 5.01 -16.68
C CYS A 54 -22.20 4.23 -15.82
N GLY A 55 -21.72 3.43 -14.86
CA GLY A 55 -22.53 2.53 -14.04
C GLY A 55 -22.90 3.05 -12.66
N ASP A 56 -22.86 4.36 -12.44
CA ASP A 56 -23.11 5.04 -11.15
C ASP A 56 -22.18 4.62 -9.99
N VAL A 57 -21.01 4.07 -10.33
CA VAL A 57 -20.00 3.75 -9.33
C VAL A 57 -19.14 4.99 -9.09
N LYS A 58 -19.25 5.54 -7.88
CA LYS A 58 -18.53 6.75 -7.46
C LYS A 58 -17.04 6.47 -7.28
N VAL A 59 -16.29 6.47 -8.38
CA VAL A 59 -14.83 6.43 -8.41
C VAL A 59 -14.34 7.71 -9.07
N ARG A 60 -13.37 8.37 -8.44
CA ARG A 60 -12.71 9.56 -8.96
C ARG A 60 -11.31 9.20 -9.44
N ARG A 61 -10.84 9.97 -10.42
CA ARG A 61 -9.48 9.88 -10.94
C ARG A 61 -8.90 11.28 -11.04
N GLN A 62 -7.71 11.47 -10.50
CA GLN A 62 -6.91 12.68 -10.64
C GLN A 62 -5.50 12.28 -11.06
N GLY A 63 -5.13 12.59 -12.30
CA GLY A 63 -3.88 12.09 -12.90
C GLY A 63 -3.85 10.56 -12.94
N ASP A 64 -2.86 9.98 -12.27
CA ASP A 64 -2.65 8.54 -12.10
C ASP A 64 -3.32 7.97 -10.82
N VAL A 65 -3.82 8.82 -9.93
CA VAL A 65 -4.44 8.39 -8.67
C VAL A 65 -5.93 8.16 -8.86
N ILE A 66 -6.41 7.01 -8.37
CA ILE A 66 -7.80 6.57 -8.40
C ILE A 66 -8.27 6.39 -6.96
N PHE A 67 -9.43 6.95 -6.61
CA PHE A 67 -9.89 6.98 -5.23
C PHE A 67 -11.41 7.00 -5.11
N LEU A 68 -11.92 6.60 -3.94
CA LEU A 68 -13.31 6.76 -3.57
C LEU A 68 -13.54 8.17 -3.01
N PRO A 69 -14.63 8.89 -3.37
CA PRO A 69 -14.86 10.27 -2.95
C PRO A 69 -14.83 10.50 -1.44
N GLU A 70 -15.13 9.47 -0.65
CA GLU A 70 -15.17 9.49 0.81
C GLU A 70 -13.77 9.55 1.44
N LYS A 71 -12.72 9.20 0.69
CA LYS A 71 -11.34 9.11 1.19
C LYS A 71 -10.43 9.96 0.31
N ALA A 72 -9.91 11.05 0.88
CA ALA A 72 -8.92 11.87 0.21
C ALA A 72 -7.64 11.05 -0.05
N PRO A 73 -6.99 11.20 -1.21
CA PRO A 73 -5.73 10.52 -1.48
C PRO A 73 -4.63 11.05 -0.54
N ASP A 74 -3.98 10.15 0.21
CA ASP A 74 -2.81 10.45 1.03
C ASP A 74 -1.54 9.93 0.33
N ALA A 75 -0.60 10.83 0.04
CA ALA A 75 0.66 10.49 -0.62
C ALA A 75 1.47 9.43 0.16
N ARG A 76 1.42 9.47 1.49
CA ARG A 76 2.12 8.51 2.37
C ARG A 76 1.50 7.12 2.28
N LEU A 77 0.16 7.05 2.14
CA LEU A 77 -0.53 5.78 1.93
C LEU A 77 -0.20 5.20 0.54
N LEU A 78 -0.12 6.05 -0.49
CA LEU A 78 0.31 5.61 -1.82
C LEU A 78 1.73 5.03 -1.78
N GLU A 79 2.65 5.64 -1.05
CA GLU A 79 4.00 5.10 -0.84
C GLU A 79 3.99 3.80 -0.02
N ALA A 80 3.15 3.70 1.01
CA ALA A 80 2.97 2.46 1.77
C ALA A 80 2.46 1.31 0.87
N ILE A 81 1.59 1.61 -0.10
CA ILE A 81 1.13 0.65 -1.10
C ILE A 81 2.29 0.22 -2.02
N ASP A 82 3.16 1.13 -2.45
CA ASP A 82 4.35 0.77 -3.23
C ASP A 82 5.23 -0.24 -2.45
N VAL A 83 5.51 0.05 -1.18
CA VAL A 83 6.26 -0.85 -0.28
C VAL A 83 5.58 -2.21 -0.11
N MET A 84 4.25 -2.24 0.04
CA MET A 84 3.51 -3.50 0.09
C MET A 84 3.71 -4.30 -1.20
N LEU A 85 3.63 -3.67 -2.37
CA LEU A 85 3.79 -4.36 -3.64
C LEU A 85 5.21 -4.89 -3.83
N GLU A 86 6.22 -4.11 -3.46
CA GLU A 86 7.63 -4.53 -3.51
C GLU A 86 7.92 -5.72 -2.58
N LEU A 87 7.45 -5.67 -1.32
CA LEU A 87 7.68 -6.73 -0.34
C LEU A 87 6.85 -8.01 -0.59
N SER A 88 5.69 -7.87 -1.22
CA SER A 88 4.80 -9.00 -1.52
C SER A 88 4.97 -9.56 -2.94
N GLY A 89 5.80 -8.94 -3.80
CA GLY A 89 5.83 -9.28 -5.22
C GLY A 89 4.48 -9.08 -5.91
N ALA A 90 3.73 -8.06 -5.52
CA ALA A 90 2.35 -7.76 -5.93
C ALA A 90 1.31 -8.86 -5.63
N VAL A 91 1.62 -9.83 -4.76
CA VAL A 91 0.69 -10.89 -4.32
C VAL A 91 0.45 -10.88 -2.79
N PRO A 92 -0.03 -9.76 -2.21
CA PRO A 92 -0.38 -9.74 -0.79
C PRO A 92 -1.54 -10.70 -0.52
N SER A 93 -1.50 -11.38 0.63
CA SER A 93 -2.54 -12.33 1.04
C SER A 93 -3.77 -11.63 1.61
N ASP A 94 -3.54 -10.58 2.40
CA ASP A 94 -4.59 -9.68 2.89
C ASP A 94 -3.99 -8.29 3.14
N PHE A 95 -4.80 -7.24 3.03
CA PHE A 95 -4.37 -5.86 3.27
C PHE A 95 -5.54 -4.91 3.50
N TRP A 96 -5.28 -3.85 4.28
CA TRP A 96 -6.21 -2.74 4.50
C TRP A 96 -5.46 -1.49 4.98
N ALA A 97 -5.96 -0.32 4.57
CA ALA A 97 -5.46 0.95 5.07
C ALA A 97 -6.05 1.24 6.46
N GLU A 98 -5.24 1.83 7.32
CA GLU A 98 -5.66 2.26 8.64
C GLU A 98 -6.07 3.74 8.61
N ALA A 99 -7.29 4.01 9.07
CA ALA A 99 -7.83 5.37 9.03
C ALA A 99 -7.36 6.23 10.22
N LYS A 100 -6.92 5.59 11.31
CA LYS A 100 -6.57 6.25 12.57
C LYS A 100 -5.25 5.71 13.13
N GLY A 101 -4.45 6.60 13.71
CA GLY A 101 -3.15 6.26 14.30
C GLY A 101 -1.96 6.49 13.36
N ALA A 102 -0.80 6.00 13.77
CA ALA A 102 0.46 6.13 13.04
C ALA A 102 0.71 5.03 11.99
N VAL A 103 -0.07 3.95 12.03
CA VAL A 103 -0.03 2.90 11.01
C VAL A 103 -0.85 3.39 9.82
N LEU A 104 -0.26 3.33 8.62
CA LEU A 104 -0.90 3.71 7.36
C LEU A 104 -1.56 2.51 6.68
N LEU A 105 -0.86 1.38 6.67
CA LEU A 105 -1.24 0.19 5.94
C LEU A 105 -0.83 -1.05 6.72
N ARG A 106 -1.73 -2.03 6.77
CA ARG A 106 -1.41 -3.40 7.18
C ARG A 106 -1.53 -4.33 6.00
N PHE A 107 -0.62 -5.28 5.92
CA PHE A 107 -0.72 -6.34 4.93
C PHE A 107 -0.07 -7.63 5.43
N SER A 108 -0.42 -8.73 4.77
CA SER A 108 0.15 -10.04 5.04
C SER A 108 0.71 -10.65 3.76
N VAL A 109 1.77 -11.44 3.92
CA VAL A 109 2.38 -12.21 2.83
C VAL A 109 2.41 -13.68 3.23
N ALA A 110 1.77 -14.53 2.43
CA ALA A 110 1.83 -15.97 2.56
C ALA A 110 3.18 -16.49 2.04
N GLY A 111 3.85 -17.27 2.88
CA GLY A 111 5.04 -18.05 2.53
C GLY A 111 5.04 -19.33 3.35
N ARG A 112 6.21 -19.76 3.86
CA ARG A 112 6.28 -20.89 4.82
C ARG A 112 5.50 -20.62 6.11
N ARG A 113 5.41 -19.36 6.51
CA ARG A 113 4.57 -18.84 7.60
C ARG A 113 4.00 -17.49 7.14
N ILE A 114 2.80 -17.16 7.62
CA ILE A 114 2.19 -15.85 7.36
C ILE A 114 3.02 -14.79 8.08
N SER A 115 3.52 -13.82 7.32
CA SER A 115 4.18 -12.64 7.87
C SER A 115 3.22 -11.46 7.83
N LEU A 116 2.97 -10.83 8.98
CA LEU A 116 2.17 -9.62 9.10
C LEU A 116 3.09 -8.41 9.09
N PHE A 117 2.72 -7.38 8.35
CA PHE A 117 3.46 -6.13 8.22
C PHE A 117 2.57 -4.94 8.57
N ALA A 118 3.12 -4.00 9.34
CA ALA A 118 2.55 -2.69 9.62
C ALA A 118 3.47 -1.63 9.04
N VAL A 119 2.95 -0.79 8.14
CA VAL A 119 3.69 0.31 7.50
C VAL A 119 3.39 1.63 8.19
N LEU A 120 4.43 2.36 8.56
CA LEU A 120 4.38 3.65 9.24
C LEU A 120 5.23 4.66 8.51
N HIS A 121 4.98 5.95 8.73
CA HIS A 121 5.82 7.02 8.23
C HIS A 121 6.61 7.65 9.37
N ALA A 122 7.92 7.88 9.18
CA ALA A 122 8.80 8.40 10.24
C ALA A 122 8.32 9.73 10.83
N GLY A 123 7.73 10.59 10.00
CA GLY A 123 7.14 11.87 10.44
C GLY A 123 6.02 11.73 11.47
N ASP A 124 5.25 10.63 11.44
CA ASP A 124 4.18 10.37 12.42
C ASP A 124 4.73 9.86 13.77
N LEU A 125 6.04 9.61 13.86
CA LEU A 125 6.72 9.05 15.03
C LEU A 125 7.60 10.04 15.81
N ILE A 126 8.13 11.10 15.17
CA ILE A 126 9.14 11.99 15.78
C ILE A 126 8.75 13.49 15.77
N GLY A 127 7.52 13.85 15.38
CA GLY A 127 7.09 15.25 15.27
C GLY A 127 6.34 15.81 16.50
N PRO A 128 6.09 17.13 16.56
CA PRO A 128 5.08 17.70 17.48
C PRO A 128 3.67 17.14 17.22
N ASP A 129 3.41 16.67 16.00
CA ASP A 129 2.21 15.94 15.59
C ASP A 129 2.33 14.41 15.77
N ALA A 130 3.34 13.93 16.53
CA ALA A 130 3.53 12.51 16.78
C ALA A 130 2.23 11.92 17.33
N ARG A 131 1.70 10.94 16.61
CA ARG A 131 0.48 10.25 17.02
C ARG A 131 0.82 9.30 18.17
N SER A 132 -0.21 8.91 18.93
CA SER A 132 -0.09 7.89 19.98
C SER A 132 0.77 6.71 19.50
N PRO A 133 1.55 6.07 20.40
CA PRO A 133 2.45 5.00 20.03
C PRO A 133 1.71 3.98 19.16
N PRO A 134 2.34 3.53 18.06
CA PRO A 134 1.65 2.72 17.09
C PRO A 134 1.18 1.42 17.74
N ALA A 135 -0.13 1.16 17.67
CA ALA A 135 -0.73 -0.04 18.21
C ALA A 135 -0.35 -1.24 17.31
N VAL A 136 0.85 -1.77 17.51
CA VAL A 136 1.44 -2.87 16.74
C VAL A 136 1.67 -4.06 17.66
N SER A 137 1.16 -5.22 17.28
CA SER A 137 1.35 -6.48 17.99
C SER A 137 2.80 -6.96 17.84
N ARG A 138 3.37 -7.62 18.86
CA ARG A 138 4.75 -8.17 18.82
C ARG A 138 5.00 -9.15 17.66
N ALA A 139 3.95 -9.72 17.07
CA ALA A 139 4.06 -10.62 15.92
C ALA A 139 4.18 -9.88 14.58
N GLU A 140 3.83 -8.60 14.52
CA GLU A 140 3.91 -7.80 13.30
C GLU A 140 5.35 -7.33 13.04
N ARG A 141 5.76 -7.35 11.78
CA ARG A 141 6.97 -6.70 11.31
C ARG A 141 6.65 -5.25 10.99
N VAL A 142 7.49 -4.34 11.45
CA VAL A 142 7.27 -2.91 11.26
C VAL A 142 8.11 -2.43 10.09
N VAL A 143 7.49 -1.73 9.14
CA VAL A 143 8.18 -1.05 8.04
C VAL A 143 8.00 0.45 8.18
N VAL A 144 9.11 1.19 8.26
CA VAL A 144 9.10 2.64 8.46
C VAL A 144 9.54 3.33 7.17
N LEU A 145 8.65 4.13 6.59
CA LEU A 145 8.93 4.99 5.44
C LEU A 145 9.78 6.18 5.89
N LEU A 146 10.89 6.41 5.20
CA LEU A 146 11.81 7.51 5.47
C LEU A 146 11.67 8.62 4.43
N SER A 147 11.42 9.85 4.89
CA SER A 147 11.46 11.05 4.06
C SER A 147 12.91 11.53 3.86
N GLY A 148 13.68 10.83 3.04
CA GLY A 148 15.05 11.23 2.66
C GLY A 148 16.18 10.55 3.45
N GLY A 149 17.43 10.92 3.12
CA GLY A 149 18.66 10.25 3.58
C GLY A 149 19.10 10.56 5.01
N GLY A 150 18.20 11.03 5.87
CA GLY A 150 18.51 11.26 7.29
C GLY A 150 18.71 9.94 8.04
N PRO A 151 19.39 9.97 9.20
CA PRO A 151 19.57 8.78 10.02
C PRO A 151 18.20 8.22 10.47
N PRO A 152 18.04 6.89 10.54
CA PRO A 152 16.79 6.29 10.96
C PRO A 152 16.41 6.71 12.40
N PRO A 153 15.11 6.92 12.67
CA PRO A 153 14.59 7.15 14.01
C PRO A 153 15.11 6.10 15.01
N ALA A 154 15.42 6.51 16.24
CA ALA A 154 15.47 5.55 17.34
C ALA A 154 14.03 5.22 17.76
N LEU A 155 13.56 4.01 17.44
CA LEU A 155 12.23 3.54 17.81
C LEU A 155 12.31 2.58 18.98
N SER A 156 11.61 2.90 20.07
CA SER A 156 11.44 2.00 21.22
C SER A 156 10.32 0.98 20.96
N ILE A 157 10.38 0.28 19.82
CA ILE A 157 9.39 -0.73 19.43
C ILE A 157 10.07 -2.11 19.54
N PRO A 158 9.49 -3.08 20.27
CA PRO A 158 10.11 -4.41 20.48
C PRO A 158 10.03 -5.33 19.25
N ASN A 159 9.52 -4.83 18.13
CA ASN A 159 9.25 -5.57 16.91
C ASN A 159 10.49 -5.64 16.01
N THR A 160 10.49 -6.55 15.04
CA THR A 160 11.45 -6.47 13.94
C THR A 160 11.11 -5.26 13.08
N VAL A 161 12.01 -4.26 13.08
CA VAL A 161 11.85 -3.00 12.34
C VAL A 161 12.71 -3.00 11.09
N PHE A 162 12.09 -2.69 9.96
CA PHE A 162 12.73 -2.43 8.68
C PHE A 162 12.47 -0.98 8.30
N TYR A 163 13.44 -0.38 7.62
CA TYR A 163 13.32 0.96 7.05
C TYR A 163 13.21 0.83 5.54
N ALA A 164 12.32 1.62 4.95
CA ALA A 164 12.16 1.76 3.51
C ALA A 164 12.56 3.19 3.12
N LEU A 165 13.67 3.31 2.39
CA LEU A 165 14.14 4.58 1.85
C LEU A 165 13.79 4.67 0.38
N ARG A 166 12.94 5.64 0.03
CA ARG A 166 12.56 5.90 -1.36
C ARG A 166 13.74 6.43 -2.17
N GLN A 167 14.01 5.78 -3.29
CA GLN A 167 15.08 6.13 -4.24
C GLN A 167 14.58 7.10 -5.32
N LYS A 168 15.51 7.68 -6.09
CA LYS A 168 15.19 8.64 -7.16
C LYS A 168 14.35 8.05 -8.28
N ASP A 169 14.47 6.75 -8.53
CA ASP A 169 13.70 6.01 -9.52
C ASP A 169 12.30 5.61 -9.02
N GLY A 170 11.99 5.88 -7.74
CA GLY A 170 10.72 5.56 -7.10
C GLY A 170 10.67 4.20 -6.38
N SER A 171 11.70 3.37 -6.48
CA SER A 171 11.81 2.11 -5.73
C SER A 171 12.26 2.33 -4.27
N HIS A 172 12.17 1.31 -3.42
CA HIS A 172 12.60 1.41 -2.02
C HIS A 172 13.81 0.53 -1.74
N ARG A 173 14.81 1.11 -1.08
CA ARG A 173 15.88 0.34 -0.45
C ARG A 173 15.45 -0.05 0.96
N PHE A 174 15.35 -1.35 1.19
CA PHE A 174 15.03 -1.91 2.50
C PHE A 174 16.30 -2.23 3.29
N PHE A 175 16.32 -1.86 4.57
CA PHE A 175 17.39 -2.24 5.49
C PHE A 175 16.88 -2.32 6.92
N ALA A 176 17.51 -3.16 7.72
CA ALA A 176 17.32 -3.16 9.16
C ALA A 176 18.42 -2.30 9.80
N ARG A 177 18.15 -1.72 10.96
CA ARG A 177 19.24 -1.17 11.79
C ARG A 177 20.00 -2.36 12.36
N GLU A 178 21.28 -2.49 12.02
CA GLU A 178 22.17 -3.42 12.71
C GLU A 178 22.18 -3.03 14.20
N GLY A 179 21.96 -4.01 15.07
CA GLY A 179 22.02 -3.80 16.51
C GLY A 179 23.45 -3.44 16.91
N ASN A 180 23.57 -2.43 17.79
CA ASN A 180 24.74 -2.28 18.66
C ASN A 180 24.90 -3.51 19.56
#